data_AF-A0A694RRT3-F1
#
_entry.id   AF-A0A694RRT3-F1
#
_cell.length_a   1.000
_cell.length_b   1.000
_cell.length_c   1.000
_cell.angle_alpha   90.00
_cell.angle_beta   90.00
_cell.angle_gamma   90.00
#
_symmetry.space_group_name_H-M   'P 1'
#
loop_
_entity.id
_entity.type
_entity.pdbx_description
1 polymer ?
#
loop_
_entity_poly.entity_id
_entity_poly.type
_entity_poly.pdbx_seq_one_letter_code
_entity_poly.pdbx_strand_id
1 'polypeptide(L)'
;MLNTYNDKYLLYPVLYFYGFGNGVLFKALLQNKNHQHIVVFEKDIEIIWIMFHILDFSNELQSARLMILENDKLQTQDYNELCSFKPFFQFSRIYFLELMSHYYERFHEDVLELNKKLVQYFKDSIISHGNDSTDTLQGIEQFVYNLPQMITHPSYKELLSKRKNLSDTA
;
A
#
# COMPACT_ATOMS: atom_id res chain seq x y z
N MET A 1 -11.95 0.01 -24.08
CA MET A 1 -11.46 -0.12 -22.70
C MET A 1 -10.32 -1.15 -22.62
N LEU A 2 -10.55 -2.45 -22.86
CA LEU A 2 -9.52 -3.50 -22.72
C LEU A 2 -8.22 -3.26 -23.53
N ASN A 3 -8.31 -2.85 -24.79
CA ASN A 3 -7.12 -2.58 -25.62
C ASN A 3 -6.24 -1.48 -25.01
N THR A 4 -6.83 -0.42 -24.45
CA THR A 4 -6.11 0.65 -23.76
C THR A 4 -5.28 0.13 -22.59
N TYR A 5 -5.79 -0.86 -21.85
CA TYR A 5 -5.07 -1.49 -20.75
C TYR A 5 -3.92 -2.36 -21.22
N ASN A 6 -4.17 -3.16 -22.26
CA ASN A 6 -3.14 -4.01 -22.86
C ASN A 6 -2.02 -3.21 -23.55
N ASP A 7 -2.30 -1.99 -23.99
CA ASP A 7 -1.30 -1.14 -24.64
C ASP A 7 -0.54 -0.28 -23.63
N LYS A 8 -1.25 0.42 -22.73
CA LYS A 8 -0.66 1.42 -21.85
C LYS A 8 -0.19 0.87 -20.50
N TYR A 9 -0.91 -0.11 -19.96
CA TYR A 9 -0.72 -0.58 -18.58
C TYR A 9 -0.19 -2.01 -18.51
N LEU A 10 0.21 -2.62 -19.63
CA LEU A 10 0.66 -4.01 -19.72
C LEU A 10 1.71 -4.44 -18.67
N LEU A 11 2.60 -3.51 -18.30
CA LEU A 11 3.71 -3.75 -17.38
C LEU A 11 3.44 -3.26 -15.95
N TYR A 12 2.26 -2.72 -15.67
CA TYR A 12 1.91 -2.19 -14.35
C TYR A 12 1.63 -3.37 -13.41
N PRO A 13 2.40 -3.56 -12.32
CA PRO A 13 2.19 -4.71 -11.45
C PRO A 13 0.95 -4.58 -10.58
N VAL A 14 0.52 -3.34 -10.31
CA VAL A 14 -0.65 -3.04 -9.49
C VAL A 14 -1.59 -2.10 -10.25
N LEU A 15 -2.88 -2.40 -10.21
CA LEU A 15 -3.95 -1.55 -10.74
C LEU A 15 -5.00 -1.29 -9.67
N TYR A 16 -5.59 -0.09 -9.65
CA TYR A 16 -6.62 0.31 -8.69
C TYR A 16 -7.88 0.74 -9.43
N PHE A 17 -9.01 0.19 -9.02
CA PHE A 17 -10.31 0.46 -9.62
C PHE A 17 -11.34 0.84 -8.57
N TYR A 18 -12.24 1.74 -8.92
CA TYR A 18 -13.49 1.95 -8.22
C TYR A 18 -14.64 1.34 -9.01
N GLY A 19 -15.30 0.38 -8.39
CA GLY A 19 -16.39 -0.41 -8.94
C GLY A 19 -15.93 -1.78 -9.44
N PHE A 20 -16.63 -2.82 -9.00
CA PHE A 20 -16.47 -4.20 -9.45
C PHE A 20 -17.17 -4.44 -10.80
N GLY A 21 -18.32 -3.79 -11.01
CA GLY A 21 -19.14 -3.95 -12.20
C GLY A 21 -19.49 -5.42 -12.47
N ASN A 22 -19.29 -5.87 -13.70
CA ASN A 22 -19.60 -7.24 -14.11
C ASN A 22 -18.44 -8.24 -13.91
N GLY A 23 -17.29 -7.81 -13.36
CA GLY A 23 -16.11 -8.65 -13.11
C GLY A 23 -15.36 -9.18 -14.34
N VAL A 24 -15.97 -9.20 -15.55
CA VAL A 24 -15.37 -9.78 -16.77
C VAL A 24 -14.06 -9.09 -17.13
N LEU A 25 -13.96 -7.77 -16.94
CA LEU A 25 -12.72 -7.03 -17.19
C LEU A 25 -11.58 -7.55 -16.33
N PHE A 26 -11.79 -7.76 -15.03
CA PHE A 26 -10.73 -8.23 -14.15
C PHE A 26 -10.29 -9.64 -14.51
N LYS A 27 -11.22 -10.50 -14.94
CA LYS A 27 -10.87 -11.84 -15.41
C LYS A 27 -9.96 -11.79 -16.65
N ALA A 28 -10.21 -10.85 -17.56
CA ALA A 28 -9.37 -10.62 -18.74
C ALA A 28 -8.01 -10.01 -18.37
N LEU A 29 -7.99 -8.99 -17.51
CA LEU A 29 -6.74 -8.35 -17.06
C LEU A 29 -5.85 -9.36 -16.30
N LEU A 30 -6.42 -10.17 -15.42
CA LEU A 30 -5.66 -11.15 -14.63
C LEU A 30 -5.06 -12.30 -15.45
N GLN A 31 -5.41 -12.45 -16.73
CA GLN A 31 -4.66 -13.34 -17.64
C GLN A 31 -3.23 -12.86 -17.87
N ASN A 32 -2.97 -11.55 -17.75
CA ASN A 32 -1.63 -11.00 -17.83
C ASN A 32 -0.84 -11.34 -16.56
N LYS A 33 0.28 -12.04 -16.72
CA LYS A 33 1.16 -12.45 -15.61
C LYS A 33 1.90 -11.29 -14.94
N ASN A 34 2.03 -10.15 -15.64
CA ASN A 34 2.70 -8.97 -15.08
C ASN A 34 1.84 -8.28 -14.03
N HIS A 35 0.51 -8.37 -14.13
CA HIS A 35 -0.40 -7.87 -13.11
C HIS A 35 -0.35 -8.79 -11.89
N GLN A 36 0.37 -8.33 -10.87
CA GLN A 36 0.51 -9.02 -9.59
C GLN A 36 -0.75 -8.83 -8.76
N HIS A 37 -1.27 -7.61 -8.70
CA HIS A 37 -2.45 -7.27 -7.90
C HIS A 37 -3.39 -6.31 -8.63
N ILE A 38 -4.68 -6.58 -8.54
CA ILE A 38 -5.74 -5.65 -8.91
C ILE A 38 -6.55 -5.38 -7.64
N VAL A 39 -6.58 -4.13 -7.21
CA VAL A 39 -7.35 -3.67 -6.05
C VAL A 39 -8.63 -3.01 -6.56
N VAL A 40 -9.77 -3.50 -6.10
CA VAL A 40 -11.08 -3.00 -6.49
C VAL A 40 -11.80 -2.51 -5.24
N PHE A 41 -12.14 -1.23 -5.22
CA PHE A 41 -12.98 -0.63 -4.20
C PHE A 41 -14.42 -0.70 -4.67
N GLU A 42 -15.29 -1.35 -3.92
CA GLU A 42 -16.70 -1.46 -4.23
C GLU A 42 -17.52 -0.97 -3.05
N LYS A 43 -18.59 -0.22 -3.35
CA LYS A 43 -19.50 0.30 -2.35
C LYS A 43 -20.66 -0.66 -2.11
N ASP A 44 -21.12 -1.33 -3.17
CA ASP A 44 -22.27 -2.22 -3.11
C ASP A 44 -21.83 -3.70 -3.12
N ILE A 45 -21.87 -4.32 -1.94
CA ILE A 45 -21.48 -5.72 -1.74
C ILE A 45 -22.39 -6.69 -2.50
N GLU A 46 -23.63 -6.29 -2.82
CA GLU A 46 -24.57 -7.13 -3.57
C GLU A 46 -24.08 -7.38 -4.99
N ILE A 47 -23.43 -6.40 -5.62
CA ILE A 47 -22.82 -6.55 -6.95
C ILE A 47 -21.78 -7.67 -6.93
N ILE A 48 -20.91 -7.69 -5.91
CA ILE A 48 -19.88 -8.73 -5.75
C ILE A 48 -20.55 -10.09 -5.56
N TRP A 49 -21.57 -10.15 -4.70
CA TRP A 49 -22.30 -11.39 -4.42
C TRP A 49 -22.92 -11.98 -5.68
N ILE A 50 -23.63 -11.19 -6.49
CA ILE A 50 -24.25 -11.67 -7.74
C ILE A 50 -23.15 -12.14 -8.70
N MET A 51 -22.06 -11.39 -8.85
CA MET A 51 -21.01 -11.76 -9.80
C MET A 51 -20.28 -13.04 -9.42
N PHE A 52 -20.06 -13.32 -8.14
CA PHE A 52 -19.44 -14.57 -7.70
C PHE A 52 -20.31 -15.80 -7.91
N HIS A 53 -21.64 -15.63 -8.06
CA HIS A 53 -22.51 -16.72 -8.48
C HIS A 53 -22.44 -17.00 -9.99
N ILE A 54 -22.04 -16.01 -10.79
CA ILE A 54 -21.99 -16.11 -12.26
C ILE A 54 -20.59 -16.51 -12.73
N LEU A 55 -19.55 -15.97 -12.11
CA LEU A 55 -18.15 -16.13 -12.50
C LEU A 55 -17.31 -16.62 -11.32
N ASP A 56 -16.47 -17.61 -11.58
CA ASP A 56 -15.52 -18.14 -10.60
C ASP A 56 -14.26 -17.25 -10.51
N PHE A 57 -13.98 -16.70 -9.33
CA PHE A 57 -12.75 -15.95 -9.00
C PHE A 57 -11.88 -16.64 -7.93
N SER A 58 -12.14 -17.92 -7.63
CA SER A 58 -11.49 -18.63 -6.50
C SER A 58 -9.96 -18.58 -6.58
N ASN A 59 -9.39 -18.80 -7.77
CA ASN A 59 -7.94 -18.80 -7.97
C ASN A 59 -7.34 -17.39 -7.79
N GLU A 60 -8.00 -16.38 -8.34
CA GLU A 60 -7.56 -14.98 -8.26
C GLU A 60 -7.61 -14.43 -6.83
N LEU A 61 -8.63 -14.83 -6.07
CA LEU A 61 -8.78 -14.49 -4.65
C LEU A 61 -7.78 -15.26 -3.78
N GLN A 62 -7.61 -16.56 -4.01
CA GLN A 62 -6.67 -17.40 -3.25
C GLN A 62 -5.22 -16.94 -3.44
N SER A 63 -4.86 -16.54 -4.65
CA SER A 63 -3.53 -16.00 -4.97
C SER A 63 -3.37 -14.52 -4.59
N ALA A 64 -4.39 -13.89 -4.00
CA ALA A 64 -4.46 -12.46 -3.69
C ALA A 64 -4.19 -11.55 -4.89
N ARG A 65 -4.34 -12.05 -6.13
CA ARG A 65 -4.17 -11.26 -7.35
C ARG A 65 -5.36 -10.32 -7.59
N LEU A 66 -6.53 -10.69 -7.08
CA LEU A 66 -7.70 -9.82 -7.00
C LEU A 66 -7.98 -9.52 -5.53
N MET A 67 -7.96 -8.25 -5.15
CA MET A 67 -8.37 -7.77 -3.83
C MET A 67 -9.59 -6.89 -3.99
N ILE A 68 -10.64 -7.22 -3.24
CA ILE A 68 -11.89 -6.46 -3.25
C ILE A 68 -12.07 -5.88 -1.86
N LEU A 69 -12.21 -4.56 -1.79
CA LEU A 69 -12.31 -3.79 -0.56
C LEU A 69 -13.65 -3.07 -0.54
N GLU A 70 -14.40 -3.26 0.55
CA GLU A 70 -15.65 -2.55 0.77
C GLU A 70 -15.37 -1.14 1.25
N ASN A 71 -15.72 -0.15 0.43
CA ASN A 71 -15.33 1.25 0.63
C ASN A 71 -15.70 1.79 2.02
N ASP A 72 -16.92 1.50 2.48
CA ASP A 72 -17.49 2.07 3.70
C ASP A 72 -16.93 1.44 4.99
N LYS A 73 -16.25 0.28 4.89
CA LYS A 73 -15.66 -0.42 6.05
C LYS A 73 -14.19 -0.14 6.26
N LEU A 74 -13.52 0.48 5.28
CA LEU A 74 -12.09 0.74 5.33
C LEU A 74 -11.71 1.67 6.48
N GLN A 75 -10.86 1.16 7.37
CA GLN A 75 -10.27 1.89 8.48
C GLN A 75 -8.87 2.41 8.11
N THR A 76 -8.37 3.36 8.89
CA THR A 76 -7.00 3.89 8.78
C THR A 76 -5.93 2.80 8.72
N GLN A 77 -6.11 1.71 9.48
CA GLN A 77 -5.17 0.59 9.48
C GLN A 77 -5.09 -0.09 8.11
N ASP A 78 -6.23 -0.32 7.46
CA ASP A 78 -6.28 -0.99 6.15
C ASP A 78 -5.52 -0.19 5.09
N TYR A 79 -5.66 1.14 5.09
CA TYR A 79 -4.91 2.01 4.18
C TYR A 79 -3.40 1.96 4.46
N ASN A 80 -3.00 2.01 5.73
CA ASN A 80 -1.59 1.94 6.10
C ASN A 80 -0.95 0.61 5.69
N GLU A 81 -1.66 -0.50 5.91
CA GLU A 81 -1.22 -1.83 5.51
C GLU A 81 -1.10 -1.94 3.98
N LEU A 82 -2.13 -1.52 3.25
CA LEU A 82 -2.12 -1.53 1.78
C LEU A 82 -0.97 -0.68 1.22
N CYS A 83 -0.83 0.56 1.68
CA CYS A 83 0.15 1.50 1.14
C CYS A 83 1.60 1.18 1.50
N SER A 84 1.83 0.47 2.61
CA SER A 84 3.19 0.14 3.10
C SER A 84 3.67 -1.25 2.67
N PHE A 85 2.75 -2.14 2.23
CA PHE A 85 3.11 -3.48 1.80
C PHE A 85 3.73 -3.50 0.40
N LYS A 86 4.67 -4.43 0.15
CA LYS A 86 5.21 -4.68 -1.20
C LYS A 86 4.27 -5.62 -1.95
N PRO A 87 3.87 -5.32 -3.20
CA PRO A 87 4.51 -4.38 -4.12
C PRO A 87 3.87 -2.99 -4.18
N PHE A 88 2.75 -2.74 -3.50
CA PHE A 88 2.02 -1.46 -3.56
C PHE A 88 2.91 -0.24 -3.28
N PHE A 89 3.69 -0.31 -2.21
CA PHE A 89 4.62 0.77 -1.85
C PHE A 89 5.64 1.06 -2.96
N GLN A 90 6.21 0.02 -3.59
CA GLN A 90 7.23 0.16 -4.64
C GLN A 90 6.68 0.82 -5.89
N PHE A 91 5.41 0.56 -6.21
CA PHE A 91 4.71 1.13 -7.36
C PHE A 91 3.78 2.30 -7.00
N SER A 92 3.94 2.88 -5.81
CA SER A 92 3.13 4.01 -5.33
C SER A 92 3.19 5.22 -6.26
N ARG A 93 4.33 5.47 -6.93
CA ARG A 93 4.51 6.60 -7.86
C ARG A 93 3.66 6.51 -9.14
N ILE A 94 3.24 5.31 -9.51
CA ILE A 94 2.40 5.07 -10.70
C ILE A 94 0.93 4.83 -10.33
N TYR A 95 0.55 5.13 -9.09
CA TYR A 95 -0.82 5.04 -8.61
C TYR A 95 -1.76 5.92 -9.45
N PHE A 96 -2.87 5.32 -9.85
CA PHE A 96 -4.06 6.02 -10.35
C PHE A 96 -5.29 5.19 -9.96
N LEU A 97 -6.40 5.85 -9.66
CA LEU A 97 -7.68 5.21 -9.40
C LEU A 97 -8.56 5.34 -10.65
N GLU A 98 -8.85 4.22 -11.31
CA GLU A 98 -9.75 4.21 -12.45
C GLU A 98 -11.20 3.95 -12.03
N LEU A 99 -12.14 4.70 -12.60
CA LEU A 99 -13.56 4.35 -12.54
C LEU A 99 -13.91 3.24 -13.53
N MET A 100 -14.53 2.15 -13.05
CA MET A 100 -14.85 0.99 -13.88
C MET A 100 -15.88 1.27 -14.98
N SER A 101 -16.87 2.11 -14.71
CA SER A 101 -17.96 2.43 -15.63
C SER A 101 -18.62 3.75 -15.26
N HIS A 102 -19.27 4.40 -16.23
CA HIS A 102 -20.08 5.61 -16.03
C HIS A 102 -21.15 5.43 -14.95
N TYR A 103 -21.62 4.20 -14.70
CA TYR A 103 -22.55 3.90 -13.60
C TYR A 103 -22.05 4.42 -12.24
N TYR A 104 -20.74 4.31 -11.99
CA TYR A 104 -20.14 4.69 -10.72
C TYR A 104 -19.91 6.20 -10.59
N GLU A 105 -20.14 6.99 -11.65
CA GLU A 105 -20.04 8.46 -11.60
C GLU A 105 -21.03 9.06 -10.60
N ARG A 106 -22.14 8.37 -10.30
CA ARG A 106 -23.09 8.79 -9.26
C ARG A 106 -22.47 8.83 -7.85
N PHE A 107 -21.36 8.11 -7.64
CA PHE A 107 -20.60 8.08 -6.39
C PHE A 107 -19.36 8.99 -6.45
N HIS A 108 -19.39 10.04 -7.28
CA HIS A 108 -18.24 10.91 -7.52
C HIS A 108 -17.57 11.43 -6.24
N GLU A 109 -18.35 11.88 -5.26
CA GLU A 109 -17.81 12.37 -3.98
C GLU A 109 -17.06 11.27 -3.21
N ASP A 110 -17.62 10.06 -3.14
CA ASP A 110 -16.98 8.93 -2.47
C ASP A 110 -15.65 8.56 -3.17
N VAL A 111 -15.65 8.55 -4.51
CA VAL A 111 -14.45 8.27 -5.33
C VAL A 111 -13.37 9.32 -5.08
N LEU A 112 -13.74 10.60 -5.04
CA LEU A 112 -12.81 11.69 -4.77
C LEU A 112 -12.23 11.60 -3.36
N GLU A 113 -13.06 11.30 -2.36
CA GLU A 113 -12.63 11.16 -0.98
C GLU A 113 -11.67 9.97 -0.83
N LEU A 114 -12.02 8.82 -1.37
CA LEU A 114 -11.18 7.62 -1.38
C LEU A 114 -9.83 7.92 -2.06
N ASN A 115 -9.85 8.57 -3.22
CA ASN A 115 -8.63 8.90 -3.93
C ASN A 115 -7.73 9.84 -3.12
N LYS A 116 -8.30 10.87 -2.47
CA LYS A 116 -7.55 11.77 -1.57
C LYS A 116 -6.92 11.01 -0.41
N LYS A 117 -7.67 10.09 0.22
CA LYS A 117 -7.17 9.23 1.30
C LYS A 117 -6.00 8.38 0.84
N LEU A 118 -6.15 7.64 -0.27
CA LEU A 118 -5.09 6.78 -0.80
C LEU A 118 -3.82 7.56 -1.15
N VAL A 119 -3.96 8.71 -1.83
CA VAL A 119 -2.81 9.57 -2.15
C VAL A 119 -2.09 10.04 -0.88
N GLN A 120 -2.86 10.42 0.14
CA GLN A 120 -2.29 10.86 1.42
C GLN A 120 -1.54 9.71 2.12
N TYR A 121 -2.12 8.52 2.22
CA TYR A 121 -1.47 7.36 2.84
C TYR A 121 -0.24 6.88 2.07
N PHE A 122 -0.26 6.89 0.73
CA PHE A 122 0.95 6.63 -0.05
C PHE A 122 2.03 7.65 0.24
N LYS A 123 1.68 8.94 0.30
CA LYS A 123 2.63 10.01 0.62
C LYS A 123 3.23 9.82 2.03
N ASP A 124 2.40 9.52 3.02
CA ASP A 124 2.83 9.32 4.39
C ASP A 124 3.74 8.09 4.52
N SER A 125 3.40 7.00 3.82
CA SER A 125 4.27 5.82 3.75
C SER A 125 5.62 6.13 3.09
N ILE A 126 5.64 6.93 2.01
CA ILE A 126 6.88 7.33 1.33
C ILE A 126 7.76 8.19 2.25
N ILE A 127 7.15 9.15 2.96
CA ILE A 127 7.87 10.00 3.92
C ILE A 127 8.43 9.16 5.07
N SER A 128 7.63 8.23 5.61
CA SER A 128 8.04 7.35 6.71
C SER A 128 9.26 6.48 6.38
N HIS A 129 9.42 6.05 5.12
CA HIS A 129 10.56 5.23 4.72
C HIS A 129 11.83 6.05 4.50
N GLY A 130 11.71 7.37 4.36
CA GLY A 130 12.80 8.24 3.95
C GLY A 130 13.07 8.13 2.45
N ASN A 131 13.08 9.27 1.77
CA ASN A 131 13.35 9.35 0.33
C ASN A 131 14.49 10.31 0.00
N ASP A 132 15.12 10.92 1.02
CA ASP A 132 16.18 11.91 0.84
C ASP A 132 17.56 11.27 1.06
N SER A 133 18.34 11.20 -0.03
CA SER A 133 19.72 10.73 0.02
C SER A 133 20.62 11.64 0.85
N THR A 134 20.33 12.93 0.92
CA THR A 134 21.14 13.89 1.69
C THR A 134 20.99 13.66 3.19
N ASP A 135 19.76 13.45 3.66
CA ASP A 135 19.46 13.07 5.04
C ASP A 135 20.16 11.75 5.42
N THR A 136 20.12 10.76 4.51
CA THR A 136 20.82 9.49 4.71
C THR A 136 22.34 9.68 4.86
N LEU A 137 22.96 10.50 3.99
CA LEU A 137 24.39 10.79 4.06
C LEU A 137 24.75 11.53 5.35
N GLN A 138 23.94 12.50 5.76
CA GLN A 138 24.12 13.20 7.02
C GLN A 138 24.05 12.23 8.21
N GLY A 139 23.09 11.29 8.21
CA GLY A 139 23.00 10.25 9.24
C GLY A 139 24.27 9.37 9.32
N ILE A 140 24.81 8.96 8.17
CA ILE A 140 26.06 8.20 8.10
C ILE A 140 27.25 9.02 8.59
N GLU A 141 27.35 10.28 8.16
CA GLU A 141 28.43 11.19 8.57
C GLU A 141 28.42 11.39 10.09
N GLN A 142 27.26 11.69 10.67
CA GLN A 142 27.11 11.84 12.12
C GLN A 142 27.43 10.53 12.86
N PHE A 143 27.03 9.37 12.33
CA PHE A 143 27.41 8.09 12.91
C PHE A 143 28.93 7.89 12.92
N VAL A 144 29.61 8.17 11.81
CA VAL A 144 31.07 8.03 11.69
C VAL A 144 31.81 8.99 12.64
N TYR A 145 31.37 10.24 12.75
CA TYR A 145 31.99 11.19 13.70
C TYR A 145 31.88 10.75 15.15
N ASN A 146 30.74 10.15 15.53
CA ASN A 146 30.50 9.71 16.91
C ASN A 146 31.10 8.33 17.23
N LEU A 147 31.45 7.54 16.22
CA LEU A 147 31.94 6.18 16.36
C LEU A 147 33.13 6.03 17.34
N PRO A 148 34.18 6.90 17.31
CA PRO A 148 35.30 6.78 18.24
C PRO A 148 34.87 6.99 19.69
N GLN A 149 33.95 7.93 19.95
CA GLN A 149 33.43 8.18 21.29
C GLN A 149 32.56 7.03 21.78
N MET A 150 31.71 6.47 20.90
CA MET A 150 30.86 5.32 21.21
C MET A 150 31.68 4.07 21.59
N ILE A 151 32.84 3.85 20.97
CA ILE A 151 33.70 2.68 21.26
C ILE A 151 34.53 2.90 22.53
N THR A 152 34.92 4.14 22.82
CA THR A 152 35.78 4.48 23.98
C THR A 152 35.02 4.65 25.29
N HIS A 153 33.70 4.89 25.23
CA HIS A 153 32.87 5.09 26.41
C HIS A 153 32.02 3.85 26.70
N PRO A 154 31.68 3.61 27.99
CA PRO A 154 30.85 2.48 28.36
C PRO A 154 29.47 2.56 27.72
N SER A 155 28.99 1.43 27.21
CA SER A 155 27.66 1.32 26.63
C SER A 155 26.57 1.58 27.69
N TYR A 156 25.36 1.94 27.24
CA TYR A 156 24.22 2.13 28.12
C TYR A 156 23.94 0.89 29.00
N LYS A 157 24.11 -0.31 28.44
CA LYS A 157 23.94 -1.57 29.19
C LYS A 157 24.99 -1.74 30.29
N GLU A 158 26.25 -1.43 30.00
CA GLU A 158 27.33 -1.47 30.99
C GLU A 158 27.17 -0.40 32.06
N LEU A 159 26.67 0.78 31.70
CA LEU A 159 26.40 1.83 32.65
C LEU A 159 25.26 1.42 33.61
N LEU A 160 24.18 0.85 33.09
CA LEU A 160 23.09 0.31 33.90
C LEU A 160 23.54 -0.84 34.80
N SER A 161 24.35 -1.78 34.29
CA SER A 161 24.85 -2.89 35.10
C SER A 161 25.77 -2.42 36.22
N LYS A 162 26.66 -1.46 35.93
CA LYS A 162 27.54 -0.84 36.94
C LYS A 162 26.77 -0.05 37.99
N ARG A 163 25.66 0.59 37.64
CA ARG A 163 24.84 1.41 38.57
C ARG A 163 23.77 0.62 39.32
N LYS A 164 23.52 -0.63 38.93
CA LYS A 164 22.50 -1.48 39.57
C LYS A 164 22.87 -1.71 41.05
N ASN A 165 21.90 -1.44 41.95
CA ASN A 165 22.02 -1.59 43.41
C ASN A 165 23.00 -0.64 44.11
N LEU A 166 23.42 0.46 43.46
CA LEU A 166 24.25 1.51 44.09
C LEU A 166 23.42 2.76 44.49
N SER A 167 22.08 2.70 44.40
CA SER A 167 21.20 3.84 44.72
C SER A 167 21.24 4.28 46.19
N ASP A 168 21.63 3.38 47.10
CA ASP A 168 21.52 3.60 48.55
C ASP A 168 22.78 4.26 49.16
N THR A 169 23.71 4.73 48.33
CA THR A 169 24.99 5.32 48.76
C THR A 169 25.26 6.71 48.16
N ALA A 170 24.20 7.52 47.98
CA ALA A 170 24.30 8.94 47.63
C ALA A 170 23.98 9.83 48.82
#